data_AF-A0AA36M9S9-F1
#
_entry.id   AF-A0AA36M9S9-F1
#
_cell.length_a   1.000
_cell.length_b   1.000
_cell.length_c   1.000
_cell.angle_alpha   90.00
_cell.angle_beta   90.00
_cell.angle_gamma   90.00
#
_symmetry.space_group_name_H-M   'P 1'
#
loop_
_entity.id
_entity.type
_entity.pdbx_description
1 polymer ?
#
loop_
_entity_poly.entity_id
_entity_poly.type
_entity_poly.pdbx_seq_one_letter_code
_entity_poly.pdbx_strand_id
1 'polypeptide(L)'
;MDRLEFSSGFTDLSCVTAEEFDDPSCGFMRFQLSVDDVALEEYRIGAGRSQFEYEQFSFTASQIRKDDSRFVVLNCTTAPNYEWILNTQMRIKTGTIGAEVLKVVDKDVFEFYPKCEPISIEVMSDAIATVKFEIRILNKVIEQLPTFEEGDLTIRFDDGSKIKVYRDILALHSSYIKKCTEDSAITCVEDFAREPFIEMLYQIYPTLRPIYRNIRDLAKAAVAFQVNPLIYVLAKHLVNFNTRAMSLEQKLRAAIDMELCPAIEELVYRAAQDGVWSHLIKLGFEPESFFGPEVYRKVVCPAIVAGRQNEYGVPFIPRPYVQPNFFSEESANDKSNIGVLFRSTPFYVNRGIIEVNGSSKFAKNTDGFIQALFTKEMEEQCVKAAVVPGEVLVSLFSSLYPLGPAIPINFLRAAIVFCHDHDWHHVQSRLEQDLLQQPPETREAYRDQIIFAEKLKLANMLTVSIQRAEGSCNKFANELIKNNELSMISSSTRDLIMDRVCSGWGLEPKHVNRLATREPTSFRERQIGLIRGGPRAFEDERKAATLAEMVSDYYFGPVGEICVVNK
;
A
#
# COMPACT_ATOMS: atom_id res chain seq x y z
N MET A 1 -16.77 -6.96 -17.34
CA MET A 1 -16.59 -7.21 -18.78
C MET A 1 -17.19 -6.01 -19.48
N ASP A 2 -16.35 -5.09 -19.96
CA ASP A 2 -16.73 -4.11 -20.98
C ASP A 2 -15.47 -3.82 -21.79
N ARG A 3 -15.50 -4.26 -23.04
CA ARG A 3 -14.44 -4.07 -24.03
C ARG A 3 -14.60 -2.64 -24.57
N LEU A 4 -13.61 -1.79 -24.33
CA LEU A 4 -13.42 -0.60 -25.15
C LEU A 4 -12.91 -1.07 -26.53
N GLU A 5 -13.81 -1.03 -27.50
CA GLU A 5 -13.50 -1.19 -28.92
C GLU A 5 -12.58 -0.05 -29.36
N PHE A 6 -11.33 -0.39 -29.69
CA PHE A 6 -10.47 0.48 -30.49
C PHE A 6 -10.79 0.23 -31.96
N SER A 7 -11.41 1.21 -32.59
CA SER A 7 -11.69 1.22 -34.03
C SER A 7 -10.38 1.14 -34.82
N SER A 8 -10.27 0.09 -35.62
CA SER A 8 -9.19 -0.20 -36.56
C SER A 8 -9.13 0.82 -37.71
N GLY A 9 -8.04 1.57 -37.78
CA GLY A 9 -7.54 2.20 -38.99
C GLY A 9 -6.15 1.65 -39.30
N PHE A 10 -6.08 0.40 -39.74
CA PHE A 10 -4.84 -0.24 -40.19
C PHE A 10 -4.54 0.20 -41.63
N THR A 11 -3.45 0.94 -41.82
CA THR A 11 -2.69 0.85 -43.07
C THR A 11 -1.68 -0.28 -42.91
N ASP A 12 -1.81 -1.28 -43.78
CA ASP A 12 -0.95 -2.46 -43.93
C ASP A 12 0.55 -2.11 -43.93
N LEU A 13 1.29 -2.77 -43.05
CA LEU A 13 2.70 -3.12 -43.22
C LEU A 13 2.90 -4.49 -42.57
N SER A 14 2.73 -5.53 -43.40
CA SER A 14 2.93 -6.93 -43.02
C SER A 14 4.43 -7.22 -42.88
N CYS A 15 4.93 -7.23 -41.64
CA CYS A 15 6.19 -7.91 -41.31
C CYS A 15 5.83 -9.30 -40.77
N VAL A 16 6.31 -10.36 -41.43
CA VAL A 16 5.79 -11.73 -41.32
C VAL A 16 6.76 -12.66 -40.58
N THR A 17 7.96 -12.20 -40.18
CA THR A 17 8.95 -13.05 -39.48
C THR A 17 9.61 -12.37 -38.28
N ALA A 18 10.09 -13.16 -37.31
CA ALA A 18 10.82 -12.69 -36.13
C ALA A 18 12.09 -11.88 -36.49
N GLU A 19 12.71 -12.20 -37.63
CA GLU A 19 13.94 -11.58 -38.14
C GLU A 19 13.70 -10.19 -38.77
N GLU A 20 12.49 -9.91 -39.31
CA GLU A 20 12.13 -8.59 -39.83
C GLU A 20 11.92 -7.54 -38.73
N PHE A 21 11.65 -7.95 -37.49
CA PHE A 21 11.57 -7.03 -36.35
C PHE A 21 12.94 -6.53 -35.87
N ASP A 22 14.02 -7.24 -36.21
CA ASP A 22 15.39 -6.88 -35.86
C ASP A 22 16.06 -5.95 -36.87
N ASP A 23 15.39 -5.64 -37.99
CA ASP A 23 15.91 -4.67 -38.95
C ASP A 23 15.71 -3.23 -38.44
N PRO A 24 16.80 -2.49 -38.15
CA PRO A 24 16.72 -1.08 -37.76
C PRO A 24 16.05 -0.19 -38.83
N SER A 25 15.97 -0.68 -40.08
CA SER A 25 15.30 0.00 -41.20
C SER A 25 13.77 0.11 -41.02
N CYS A 26 13.16 -0.75 -40.19
CA CYS A 26 11.73 -0.73 -39.91
C CYS A 26 11.29 0.37 -38.93
N GLY A 27 12.23 1.14 -38.36
CA GLY A 27 11.94 2.31 -37.53
C GLY A 27 11.37 2.01 -36.13
N PHE A 28 11.57 0.78 -35.65
CA PHE A 28 11.25 0.35 -34.29
C PHE A 28 12.48 0.39 -33.39
N MET A 29 12.29 0.84 -32.15
CA MET A 29 13.34 0.86 -31.13
C MET A 29 13.52 -0.52 -30.51
N ARG A 30 14.77 -0.85 -30.17
CA ARG A 30 15.11 -2.00 -29.32
C ARG A 30 14.86 -1.65 -27.85
N PHE A 31 14.18 -2.52 -27.14
CA PHE A 31 13.97 -2.40 -25.71
C PHE A 31 14.87 -3.34 -24.93
N GLN A 32 15.41 -2.86 -23.82
CA GLN A 32 16.14 -3.68 -22.86
C GLN A 32 15.59 -3.40 -21.47
N LEU A 33 15.51 -4.42 -20.62
CA LEU A 33 15.08 -4.25 -19.24
C LEU A 33 15.98 -5.06 -18.31
N SER A 34 16.35 -4.47 -17.18
CA SER A 34 17.01 -5.19 -16.09
C SER A 34 16.37 -4.83 -14.75
N VAL A 35 16.15 -5.81 -13.88
CA VAL A 35 15.60 -5.64 -12.53
C VAL A 35 16.62 -6.14 -11.52
N ASP A 36 16.95 -5.31 -10.52
CA ASP A 36 17.94 -5.60 -9.48
C ASP A 36 19.26 -6.15 -10.06
N ASP A 37 19.74 -5.44 -11.08
CA ASP A 37 20.99 -5.70 -11.79
C ASP A 37 21.00 -7.02 -12.63
N VAL A 38 19.87 -7.72 -12.71
CA VAL A 38 19.65 -8.89 -13.58
C VAL A 38 19.03 -8.45 -14.91
N ALA A 39 19.70 -8.70 -16.02
CA ALA A 39 19.14 -8.48 -17.36
C ALA A 39 18.02 -9.49 -17.65
N LEU A 40 16.86 -9.00 -18.09
CA LEU A 40 15.73 -9.84 -18.44
C LEU A 40 15.74 -10.19 -19.93
N GLU A 41 15.26 -11.38 -20.24
CA GLU A 41 15.05 -11.84 -21.60
C GLU A 41 13.90 -11.07 -22.26
N GLU A 42 14.11 -10.62 -23.50
CA GLU A 42 13.12 -9.88 -24.28
C GLU A 42 12.20 -10.86 -25.03
N TYR A 43 10.91 -10.84 -24.73
CA TYR A 43 9.88 -11.54 -25.49
C TYR A 43 9.16 -10.56 -26.42
N ARG A 44 9.47 -10.59 -27.71
CA ARG A 44 8.78 -9.74 -28.69
C ARG A 44 7.38 -10.27 -28.97
N ILE A 45 6.39 -9.43 -28.69
CA ILE A 45 4.96 -9.78 -28.81
C ILE A 45 4.27 -9.00 -29.94
N GLY A 46 5.00 -8.14 -30.65
CA GLY A 46 4.52 -7.43 -31.84
C GLY A 46 5.48 -6.34 -32.29
N ALA A 47 5.14 -5.67 -33.40
CA ALA A 47 5.93 -4.57 -33.94
C ALA A 47 6.10 -3.45 -32.90
N GLY A 48 7.35 -3.14 -32.53
CA GLY A 48 7.65 -2.14 -31.51
C GLY A 48 7.09 -2.47 -30.12
N ARG A 49 6.84 -3.74 -29.79
CA ARG A 49 6.31 -4.15 -28.48
C ARG A 49 7.06 -5.36 -27.93
N SER A 50 7.59 -5.19 -26.73
CA SER A 50 8.36 -6.20 -26.01
C SER A 50 7.82 -6.42 -24.60
N GLN A 51 7.90 -7.66 -24.15
CA GLN A 51 7.50 -8.12 -22.83
C GLN A 51 8.71 -8.69 -22.09
N PHE A 52 8.78 -8.46 -20.78
CA PHE A 52 9.84 -8.95 -19.90
C PHE A 52 9.20 -9.49 -18.62
N GLU A 53 9.53 -10.74 -18.27
CA GLU A 53 8.99 -11.41 -17.08
C GLU A 53 9.98 -11.35 -15.93
N TYR A 54 9.51 -10.98 -14.74
CA TYR A 54 10.28 -11.00 -13.51
C TYR A 54 9.38 -11.45 -12.34
N GLU A 55 9.64 -12.66 -11.84
CA GLU A 55 8.84 -13.29 -10.79
C GLU A 55 7.34 -13.35 -11.15
N GLN A 56 6.49 -12.59 -10.44
CA GLN A 56 5.05 -12.48 -10.72
C GLN A 56 4.69 -11.26 -11.59
N PHE A 57 5.67 -10.45 -11.99
CA PHE A 57 5.45 -9.20 -12.72
C PHE A 57 5.81 -9.34 -14.20
N SER A 58 4.94 -8.78 -15.03
CA SER A 58 5.13 -8.68 -16.46
C SER A 58 5.26 -7.22 -16.88
N PHE A 59 6.45 -6.83 -17.33
CA PHE A 59 6.72 -5.51 -17.86
C PHE A 59 6.50 -5.50 -19.37
N THR A 60 5.79 -4.50 -19.87
CA THR A 60 5.58 -4.31 -21.32
C THR A 60 6.11 -2.94 -21.73
N ALA A 61 7.01 -2.92 -22.70
CA ALA A 61 7.46 -1.71 -23.38
C ALA A 61 6.85 -1.67 -24.79
N SER A 62 6.28 -0.54 -25.17
CA SER A 62 5.65 -0.36 -26.49
C SER A 62 6.00 0.98 -27.11
N GLN A 63 6.31 0.98 -28.40
CA GLN A 63 6.49 2.18 -29.20
C GLN A 63 5.17 2.58 -29.83
N ILE A 64 4.78 3.84 -29.65
CA ILE A 64 3.57 4.44 -30.23
C ILE A 64 3.98 5.66 -31.05
N ARG A 65 3.39 5.86 -32.23
CA ARG A 65 3.53 7.11 -32.99
C ARG A 65 2.23 7.90 -32.88
N LYS A 66 2.33 9.18 -32.49
CA LYS A 66 1.20 10.09 -32.38
C LYS A 66 1.64 11.49 -32.81
N ASP A 67 0.92 12.07 -33.77
CA ASP A 67 1.13 13.45 -34.26
C ASP A 67 2.62 13.75 -34.58
N ASP A 68 3.25 12.87 -35.39
CA ASP A 68 4.68 12.86 -35.75
C ASP A 68 5.69 12.65 -34.59
N SER A 69 5.24 12.61 -33.33
CA SER A 69 6.07 12.26 -32.18
C SER A 69 6.12 10.74 -31.94
N ARG A 70 7.29 10.25 -31.54
CA ARG A 70 7.50 8.86 -31.08
C ARG A 70 7.42 8.80 -29.56
N PHE A 71 6.62 7.87 -29.04
CA PHE A 71 6.47 7.61 -27.62
C PHE A 71 6.89 6.18 -27.28
N VAL A 72 7.48 6.01 -26.11
CA VAL A 72 7.66 4.71 -25.47
C VAL A 72 6.75 4.66 -24.25
N VAL A 73 5.92 3.63 -24.17
CA VAL A 73 5.03 3.40 -23.04
C VAL A 73 5.51 2.15 -22.29
N LEU A 74 5.87 2.34 -21.03
CA LEU A 74 6.24 1.26 -20.10
C LEU A 74 5.09 1.01 -19.12
N ASN A 75 4.65 -0.25 -19.05
CA ASN A 75 3.65 -0.71 -18.10
C ASN A 75 4.16 -1.93 -17.32
N CYS A 76 3.62 -2.15 -16.12
CA CYS A 76 3.86 -3.34 -15.30
C CYS A 76 2.51 -3.91 -14.86
N THR A 77 2.35 -5.22 -15.01
CA THR A 77 1.12 -5.93 -14.66
C THR A 77 1.42 -7.24 -13.93
N THR A 78 0.42 -7.80 -13.27
CA THR A 78 0.46 -9.16 -12.71
C THR A 78 -0.92 -9.81 -12.90
N ALA A 79 -1.07 -11.06 -12.46
CA ALA A 79 -2.34 -11.77 -12.51
C ALA A 79 -3.44 -11.07 -11.67
N PRO A 80 -4.71 -11.11 -12.12
CA PRO A 80 -5.79 -10.32 -11.52
C PRO A 80 -6.18 -10.76 -10.09
N ASN A 81 -5.75 -11.94 -9.67
CA ASN A 81 -5.97 -12.50 -8.34
C ASN A 81 -4.93 -12.04 -7.30
N TYR A 82 -4.04 -11.12 -7.65
CA TYR A 82 -3.10 -10.51 -6.71
C TYR A 82 -3.45 -9.06 -6.44
N GLU A 83 -3.31 -8.65 -5.18
CA GLU A 83 -3.12 -7.26 -4.81
C GLU A 83 -1.62 -6.97 -4.72
N TRP A 84 -1.18 -5.86 -5.31
CA TRP A 84 0.25 -5.58 -5.37
C TRP A 84 0.57 -4.11 -5.53
N ILE A 85 1.72 -3.72 -4.99
CA ILE A 85 2.37 -2.43 -5.16
C ILE A 85 3.85 -2.70 -5.35
N LEU A 86 4.44 -2.11 -6.39
CA LEU A 86 5.86 -2.21 -6.69
C LEU A 86 6.46 -0.81 -6.75
N ASN A 87 7.18 -0.42 -5.71
CA ASN A 87 7.93 0.83 -5.69
C ASN A 87 9.34 0.56 -6.21
N THR A 88 9.78 1.34 -7.20
CA THR A 88 11.01 1.10 -7.94
C THR A 88 11.81 2.37 -8.12
N GLN A 89 13.12 2.25 -8.07
CA GLN A 89 14.02 3.25 -8.62
C GLN A 89 14.33 2.85 -10.05
N MET A 90 14.09 3.75 -11.01
CA MET A 90 14.31 3.46 -12.42
C MET A 90 15.28 4.46 -13.02
N ARG A 91 16.21 3.96 -13.84
CA ARG A 91 17.05 4.72 -14.76
C ARG A 91 16.64 4.39 -16.18
N ILE A 92 16.53 5.42 -17.01
CA ILE A 92 16.30 5.28 -18.44
C ILE A 92 17.60 5.60 -19.16
N LYS A 93 18.06 4.64 -19.97
CA LYS A 93 19.24 4.78 -20.80
C LYS A 93 18.88 4.78 -22.27
N THR A 94 19.57 5.59 -23.06
CA THR A 94 19.38 5.64 -24.52
C THR A 94 20.68 5.36 -25.26
N GLY A 95 20.54 4.85 -26.48
CA GLY A 95 21.64 4.59 -27.40
C GLY A 95 21.23 4.72 -28.86
N THR A 96 22.21 5.00 -29.69
CA THR A 96 22.08 4.98 -31.16
C THR A 96 22.25 3.56 -31.69
N ILE A 97 22.02 3.36 -32.99
CA ILE A 97 22.28 2.09 -33.67
C ILE A 97 23.75 1.67 -33.43
N GLY A 98 23.97 0.43 -33.01
CA GLY A 98 25.31 -0.13 -32.76
C GLY A 98 26.03 0.40 -31.52
N ALA A 99 25.38 1.19 -30.66
CA ALA A 99 26.00 1.70 -29.44
C ALA A 99 26.24 0.56 -28.42
N GLU A 100 27.50 0.33 -28.05
CA GLU A 100 27.88 -0.62 -26.98
C GLU A 100 27.61 -0.05 -25.58
N VAL A 101 27.67 1.27 -25.44
CA VAL A 101 27.48 1.98 -24.16
C VAL A 101 26.23 2.85 -24.25
N LEU A 102 25.26 2.60 -23.38
CA LEU A 102 24.05 3.40 -23.24
C LEU A 102 24.24 4.49 -22.18
N LYS A 103 23.74 5.70 -22.43
CA LYS A 103 23.84 6.84 -21.50
C LYS A 103 22.60 6.92 -20.64
N VAL A 104 22.76 7.09 -19.32
CA VAL A 104 21.63 7.43 -18.43
C VAL A 104 21.18 8.84 -18.77
N VAL A 105 19.93 8.98 -19.21
CA VAL A 105 19.35 10.28 -19.58
C VAL A 105 18.25 10.71 -18.62
N ASP A 106 17.65 9.77 -17.89
CA ASP A 106 16.64 10.05 -16.89
C ASP A 106 16.74 9.07 -15.70
N LYS A 107 16.31 9.52 -14.51
CA LYS A 107 16.24 8.72 -13.28
C LYS A 107 15.16 9.25 -12.36
N ASP A 108 14.34 8.38 -11.78
CA ASP A 108 13.33 8.76 -10.78
C ASP A 108 12.86 7.54 -9.97
N VAL A 109 11.98 7.76 -8.99
CA VAL A 109 11.26 6.71 -8.26
C VAL A 109 9.85 6.58 -8.84
N PHE A 110 9.43 5.36 -9.18
CA PHE A 110 8.11 5.07 -9.73
C PHE A 110 7.43 3.96 -8.95
N GLU A 111 6.14 4.14 -8.68
CA GLU A 111 5.27 3.10 -8.12
C GLU A 111 4.48 2.42 -9.25
N PHE A 112 4.24 1.13 -9.17
CA PHE A 112 3.32 0.40 -10.06
C PHE A 112 2.29 -0.33 -9.20
N TYR A 113 1.03 -0.35 -9.65
CA TYR A 113 -0.09 -1.00 -8.98
C TYR A 113 -1.22 -1.31 -10.00
N PRO A 114 -2.23 -2.15 -9.71
CA PRO A 114 -3.11 -2.67 -10.76
C PRO A 114 -4.15 -1.69 -11.36
N LYS A 115 -4.04 -0.38 -11.12
CA LYS A 115 -4.80 0.71 -11.78
C LYS A 115 -3.91 1.90 -12.15
N CYS A 116 -2.61 1.66 -12.11
CA CYS A 116 -1.60 2.67 -12.31
C CYS A 116 -1.55 3.09 -13.77
N GLU A 117 -1.51 4.40 -14.04
CA GLU A 117 -1.26 4.89 -15.40
C GLU A 117 0.12 4.45 -15.86
N PRO A 118 0.30 4.07 -17.14
CA PRO A 118 1.61 3.68 -17.63
C PRO A 118 2.56 4.88 -17.68
N ILE A 119 3.86 4.61 -17.70
CA ILE A 119 4.88 5.66 -17.88
C ILE A 119 4.97 5.95 -19.37
N SER A 120 4.69 7.19 -19.77
CA SER A 120 4.69 7.63 -21.17
C SER A 120 5.90 8.51 -21.42
N ILE A 121 6.72 8.15 -22.40
CA ILE A 121 8.03 8.77 -22.63
C ILE A 121 8.11 9.26 -24.07
N GLU A 122 8.13 10.56 -24.28
CA GLU A 122 8.35 11.19 -25.59
C GLU A 122 9.83 11.07 -25.99
N VAL A 123 10.08 10.58 -27.19
CA VAL A 123 11.42 10.39 -27.75
C VAL A 123 11.77 11.59 -28.63
N MET A 124 12.67 12.43 -28.15
CA MET A 124 12.99 13.73 -28.75
C MET A 124 13.96 13.67 -29.93
N SER A 125 14.46 12.48 -30.30
CA SER A 125 15.48 12.33 -31.34
C SER A 125 15.34 11.04 -32.14
N ASP A 126 15.32 11.15 -33.46
CA ASP A 126 15.28 10.03 -34.43
C ASP A 126 16.54 9.16 -34.45
N ALA A 127 17.63 9.66 -33.87
CA ALA A 127 18.84 8.88 -33.68
C ALA A 127 18.73 7.84 -32.54
N ILE A 128 17.74 7.96 -31.65
CA ILE A 128 17.51 6.98 -30.59
C ILE A 128 16.94 5.71 -31.19
N ALA A 129 17.72 4.63 -31.08
CA ALA A 129 17.36 3.30 -31.57
C ALA A 129 17.22 2.28 -30.43
N THR A 130 17.86 2.50 -29.28
CA THR A 130 17.75 1.62 -28.12
C THR A 130 17.30 2.40 -26.89
N VAL A 131 16.33 1.87 -26.16
CA VAL A 131 15.91 2.35 -24.83
C VAL A 131 16.05 1.21 -23.83
N LYS A 132 16.84 1.43 -22.78
CA LYS A 132 17.01 0.47 -21.67
C LYS A 132 16.41 1.03 -20.40
N PHE A 133 15.58 0.21 -19.75
CA PHE A 133 15.05 0.46 -18.41
C PHE A 133 15.88 -0.34 -17.40
N GLU A 134 16.59 0.34 -16.51
CA GLU A 134 17.24 -0.30 -15.37
C GLU A 134 16.41 -0.01 -14.12
N ILE A 135 15.85 -1.05 -13.53
CA ILE A 135 14.93 -1.00 -12.40
C ILE A 135 15.60 -1.61 -11.17
N ARG A 136 15.43 -0.98 -10.02
CA ARG A 136 15.74 -1.54 -8.71
C ARG A 136 14.51 -1.49 -7.83
N ILE A 137 14.17 -2.60 -7.18
CA ILE A 137 12.93 -2.70 -6.40
C ILE A 137 13.14 -2.10 -5.02
N LEU A 138 12.52 -0.95 -4.73
CA LEU A 138 12.61 -0.28 -3.43
C LEU A 138 11.68 -0.87 -2.36
N ASN A 139 10.52 -1.36 -2.79
CA ASN A 139 9.56 -2.03 -1.94
C ASN A 139 8.65 -2.90 -2.83
N LYS A 140 8.36 -4.12 -2.40
CA LYS A 140 7.47 -5.03 -3.12
C LYS A 140 6.40 -5.55 -2.17
N VAL A 141 5.17 -5.16 -2.45
CA VAL A 141 3.98 -5.77 -1.85
C VAL A 141 3.32 -6.59 -2.94
N ILE A 142 3.18 -7.89 -2.74
CA ILE A 142 2.38 -8.75 -3.60
C ILE A 142 1.73 -9.81 -2.75
N GLU A 143 0.42 -9.94 -2.90
CA GLU A 143 -0.39 -10.80 -2.07
C GLU A 143 -1.48 -11.44 -2.92
N GLN A 144 -1.59 -12.76 -2.84
CA GLN A 144 -2.69 -13.45 -3.48
C GLN A 144 -3.96 -13.19 -2.68
N LEU A 145 -5.00 -12.72 -3.36
CA LEU A 145 -6.31 -12.48 -2.75
C LEU A 145 -6.95 -13.81 -2.33
N PRO A 146 -7.67 -13.85 -1.19
CA PRO A 146 -8.41 -15.04 -0.77
C PRO A 146 -9.36 -15.54 -1.86
N THR A 147 -9.39 -16.86 -2.06
CA THR A 147 -10.31 -17.53 -2.99
C THR A 147 -11.69 -17.78 -2.37
N PHE A 148 -11.80 -17.68 -1.04
CA PHE A 148 -13.01 -17.96 -0.26
C PHE A 148 -13.55 -19.38 -0.48
N GLU A 149 -12.66 -20.37 -0.49
CA GLU A 149 -13.00 -21.80 -0.62
C GLU A 149 -13.04 -22.53 0.74
N GLU A 150 -12.56 -21.86 1.80
CA GLU A 150 -12.44 -22.38 3.17
C GLU A 150 -13.26 -21.53 4.16
N GLY A 151 -13.81 -22.18 5.19
CA GLY A 151 -14.67 -21.54 6.18
C GLY A 151 -15.75 -22.48 6.72
N ASP A 152 -16.36 -22.09 7.83
CA ASP A 152 -17.44 -22.81 8.52
C ASP A 152 -18.85 -22.34 8.09
N LEU A 153 -18.94 -21.22 7.37
CA LEU A 153 -20.17 -20.68 6.78
C LEU A 153 -20.10 -20.69 5.25
N THR A 154 -21.10 -21.27 4.60
CA THR A 154 -21.27 -21.17 3.14
C THR A 154 -22.29 -20.08 2.80
N ILE A 155 -21.90 -19.12 1.97
CA ILE A 155 -22.78 -18.07 1.45
C ILE A 155 -23.15 -18.41 0.00
N ARG A 156 -24.44 -18.40 -0.32
CA ARG A 156 -24.98 -18.61 -1.67
C ARG A 156 -25.61 -17.32 -2.20
N PHE A 157 -25.32 -16.97 -3.44
CA PHE A 157 -25.89 -15.83 -4.15
C PHE A 157 -26.94 -16.28 -5.18
N ASP A 158 -27.77 -15.34 -5.65
CA ASP A 158 -28.86 -15.61 -6.59
C ASP A 158 -28.40 -16.13 -7.95
N ASP A 159 -27.17 -15.79 -8.36
CA ASP A 159 -26.54 -16.32 -9.57
C ASP A 159 -26.14 -17.81 -9.44
N GLY A 160 -26.40 -18.43 -8.29
CA GLY A 160 -26.05 -19.80 -7.96
C GLY A 160 -24.60 -19.99 -7.51
N SER A 161 -23.79 -18.93 -7.51
CA SER A 161 -22.43 -18.97 -7.01
C SER A 161 -22.40 -19.14 -5.48
N LYS A 162 -21.27 -19.64 -4.98
CA LYS A 162 -21.06 -19.88 -3.56
C LYS A 162 -19.65 -19.52 -3.15
N ILE A 163 -19.52 -19.09 -1.90
CA ILE A 163 -18.24 -18.88 -1.22
C ILE A 163 -18.30 -19.48 0.18
N LYS A 164 -17.14 -19.76 0.76
CA LYS A 164 -16.99 -20.15 2.16
C LYS A 164 -16.17 -19.11 2.89
N VAL A 165 -16.60 -18.83 4.11
CA VAL A 165 -16.05 -17.80 4.99
C VAL A 165 -16.12 -18.25 6.44
N TYR A 166 -15.34 -17.63 7.31
CA TYR A 166 -15.41 -17.86 8.75
C TYR A 166 -16.51 -16.98 9.35
N ARG A 167 -17.47 -17.59 10.04
CA ARG A 167 -18.63 -16.88 10.62
C ARG A 167 -18.19 -15.85 11.65
N ASP A 168 -17.26 -16.23 12.52
CA ASP A 168 -16.89 -15.41 13.68
C ASP A 168 -16.17 -14.12 13.30
N ILE A 169 -15.44 -14.09 12.16
CA ILE A 169 -14.81 -12.84 11.67
C ILE A 169 -15.85 -11.89 11.07
N LEU A 170 -16.89 -12.42 10.41
CA LEU A 170 -17.99 -11.59 9.90
C LEU A 170 -18.85 -11.03 11.05
N ALA A 171 -19.15 -11.88 12.03
CA ALA A 171 -19.89 -11.51 13.23
C ALA A 171 -19.16 -10.45 14.07
N LEU A 172 -17.83 -10.46 14.05
CA LEU A 172 -16.99 -9.44 14.68
C LEU A 172 -17.15 -8.06 14.00
N HIS A 173 -17.37 -8.05 12.69
CA HIS A 173 -17.48 -6.83 11.89
C HIS A 173 -18.92 -6.31 11.74
N SER A 174 -19.93 -7.19 11.84
CA SER A 174 -21.34 -6.83 11.69
C SER A 174 -22.24 -7.63 12.63
N SER A 175 -22.95 -6.89 13.50
CA SER A 175 -24.00 -7.45 14.35
C SER A 175 -25.23 -7.89 13.55
N TYR A 176 -25.45 -7.30 12.37
CA TYR A 176 -26.48 -7.74 11.43
C TYR A 176 -26.14 -9.12 10.87
N ILE A 177 -24.93 -9.32 10.32
CA ILE A 177 -24.50 -10.62 9.80
C ILE A 177 -24.49 -11.67 10.92
N LYS A 178 -24.04 -11.30 12.14
CA LYS A 178 -24.09 -12.20 13.32
C LYS A 178 -25.49 -12.76 13.53
N LYS A 179 -26.53 -11.92 13.51
CA LYS A 179 -27.93 -12.34 13.68
C LYS A 179 -28.43 -13.17 12.51
N CYS A 180 -28.07 -12.81 11.27
CA CYS A 180 -28.52 -13.51 10.07
C CYS A 180 -27.88 -14.90 9.88
N THR A 181 -26.73 -15.15 10.52
CA THR A 181 -25.95 -16.38 10.36
C THR A 181 -25.94 -17.26 11.62
N GLU A 182 -26.67 -16.86 12.65
CA GLU A 182 -26.78 -17.59 13.92
C GLU A 182 -27.28 -19.02 13.64
N ASP A 183 -26.55 -20.01 14.18
CA ASP A 183 -26.80 -21.45 14.03
C ASP A 183 -26.91 -21.99 12.58
N SER A 184 -26.50 -21.20 11.58
CA SER A 184 -26.68 -21.54 10.17
C SER A 184 -25.35 -21.90 9.49
N ALA A 185 -25.23 -23.12 8.96
CA ALA A 185 -24.06 -23.54 8.18
C ALA A 185 -24.08 -22.98 6.74
N ILE A 186 -25.28 -22.63 6.24
CA ILE A 186 -25.52 -22.08 4.91
C ILE A 186 -26.45 -20.88 5.05
N THR A 187 -26.10 -19.76 4.43
CA THR A 187 -26.93 -18.55 4.34
C THR A 187 -27.04 -18.11 2.88
N CYS A 188 -28.21 -17.62 2.49
CA CYS A 188 -28.43 -17.03 1.18
C CYS A 188 -28.34 -15.50 1.27
N VAL A 189 -27.72 -14.88 0.28
CA VAL A 189 -27.72 -13.44 0.06
C VAL A 189 -28.57 -13.20 -1.19
N GLU A 190 -29.79 -12.74 -0.96
CA GLU A 190 -30.79 -12.44 -1.98
C GLU A 190 -30.69 -10.97 -2.41
N ASP A 191 -30.98 -10.68 -3.68
CA ASP A 191 -31.03 -9.36 -4.32
C ASP A 191 -29.75 -8.51 -4.17
N PHE A 192 -28.59 -9.16 -3.99
CA PHE A 192 -27.31 -8.47 -3.85
C PHE A 192 -26.21 -9.12 -4.69
N ALA A 193 -25.50 -8.29 -5.46
CA ALA A 193 -24.43 -8.73 -6.34
C ALA A 193 -23.25 -9.32 -5.56
N ARG A 194 -22.63 -10.37 -6.11
CA ARG A 194 -21.50 -11.05 -5.48
C ARG A 194 -20.28 -10.15 -5.36
N GLU A 195 -19.94 -9.39 -6.40
CA GLU A 195 -18.68 -8.64 -6.48
C GLU A 195 -18.53 -7.58 -5.37
N PRO A 196 -19.55 -6.74 -5.07
CA PRO A 196 -19.49 -5.85 -3.92
C PRO A 196 -19.33 -6.59 -2.58
N PHE A 197 -19.95 -7.76 -2.43
CA PHE A 197 -19.80 -8.57 -1.23
C PHE A 197 -18.35 -9.07 -1.07
N ILE A 198 -17.75 -9.55 -2.15
CA ILE A 198 -16.34 -9.98 -2.18
C ILE A 198 -15.40 -8.81 -1.86
N GLU A 199 -15.66 -7.61 -2.39
CA GLU A 199 -14.86 -6.42 -2.08
C GLU A 199 -14.86 -6.10 -0.58
N MET A 200 -16.03 -6.22 0.08
CA MET A 200 -16.16 -6.09 1.53
C MET A 200 -15.36 -7.17 2.28
N LEU A 201 -15.41 -8.42 1.81
CA LEU A 201 -14.64 -9.50 2.42
C LEU A 201 -13.14 -9.27 2.35
N TYR A 202 -12.62 -8.72 1.26
CA TYR A 202 -11.20 -8.37 1.17
C TYR A 202 -10.76 -7.35 2.23
N GLN A 203 -11.67 -6.50 2.71
CA GLN A 203 -11.38 -5.57 3.81
C GLN A 203 -11.53 -6.19 5.20
N ILE A 204 -12.31 -7.26 5.34
CA ILE A 204 -12.52 -8.00 6.60
C ILE A 204 -11.39 -9.02 6.83
N TYR A 205 -10.97 -9.70 5.76
CA TYR A 205 -9.87 -10.65 5.79
C TYR A 205 -8.52 -9.91 5.81
N PRO A 206 -7.44 -10.55 6.31
CA PRO A 206 -6.14 -9.92 6.43
C PRO A 206 -5.47 -9.75 5.04
N THR A 207 -5.97 -8.81 4.25
CA THR A 207 -5.40 -8.44 2.95
C THR A 207 -4.86 -7.02 2.95
N LEU A 208 -3.94 -6.74 2.05
CA LEU A 208 -3.40 -5.40 1.81
C LEU A 208 -4.24 -4.58 0.81
N ARG A 209 -5.47 -5.03 0.51
CA ARG A 209 -6.34 -4.37 -0.46
C ARG A 209 -6.69 -2.94 -0.01
N PRO A 210 -6.32 -1.90 -0.78
CA PRO A 210 -6.64 -0.53 -0.39
C PRO A 210 -8.15 -0.26 -0.43
N ILE A 211 -8.67 0.49 0.56
CA ILE A 211 -10.09 0.86 0.63
C ILE A 211 -10.61 1.64 -0.60
N TYR A 212 -9.72 2.31 -1.33
CA TYR A 212 -10.06 3.07 -2.53
C TYR A 212 -10.01 2.23 -3.81
N ARG A 213 -9.64 0.95 -3.74
CA ARG A 213 -9.53 0.04 -4.90
C ARG A 213 -10.86 -0.05 -5.67
N ASN A 214 -11.96 -0.25 -4.95
CA ASN A 214 -13.32 -0.17 -5.47
C ASN A 214 -14.27 0.42 -4.43
N ILE A 215 -14.06 1.71 -4.12
CA ILE A 215 -14.74 2.39 -3.01
C ILE A 215 -16.27 2.35 -3.10
N ARG A 216 -16.84 2.37 -4.31
CA ARG A 216 -18.29 2.35 -4.52
C ARG A 216 -18.90 1.01 -4.14
N ASP A 217 -18.36 -0.08 -4.68
CA ASP A 217 -18.84 -1.42 -4.38
C ASP A 217 -18.60 -1.77 -2.91
N LEU A 218 -17.46 -1.35 -2.36
CA LEU A 218 -17.15 -1.51 -0.94
C LEU A 218 -18.15 -0.77 -0.05
N ALA A 219 -18.47 0.50 -0.36
CA ALA A 219 -19.45 1.27 0.41
C ALA A 219 -20.85 0.66 0.34
N LYS A 220 -21.29 0.27 -0.86
CA LYS A 220 -22.58 -0.39 -1.07
C LYS A 220 -22.72 -1.64 -0.19
N ALA A 221 -21.72 -2.50 -0.17
CA ALA A 221 -21.74 -3.70 0.67
C ALA A 221 -21.63 -3.39 2.17
N ALA A 222 -20.70 -2.50 2.55
CA ALA A 222 -20.53 -2.13 3.96
C ALA A 222 -21.82 -1.56 4.57
N VAL A 223 -22.55 -0.71 3.82
CA VAL A 223 -23.85 -0.16 4.24
C VAL A 223 -24.93 -1.24 4.28
N ALA A 224 -25.09 -2.02 3.20
CA ALA A 224 -26.12 -3.06 3.11
C ALA A 224 -26.03 -4.11 4.23
N PHE A 225 -24.81 -4.50 4.59
CA PHE A 225 -24.55 -5.49 5.65
C PHE A 225 -24.19 -4.87 7.01
N GLN A 226 -24.38 -3.56 7.18
CA GLN A 226 -24.14 -2.82 8.44
C GLN A 226 -22.76 -3.08 9.06
N VAL A 227 -21.73 -3.06 8.23
CA VAL A 227 -20.33 -3.24 8.66
C VAL A 227 -19.77 -1.93 9.20
N ASN A 228 -20.21 -1.56 10.41
CA ASN A 228 -19.91 -0.27 11.03
C ASN A 228 -18.42 0.12 11.05
N PRO A 229 -17.46 -0.78 11.32
CA PRO A 229 -16.04 -0.46 11.23
C PRO A 229 -15.63 0.05 9.84
N LEU A 230 -16.09 -0.62 8.78
CA LEU A 230 -15.77 -0.24 7.40
C LEU A 230 -16.50 1.04 6.98
N ILE A 231 -17.77 1.20 7.36
CA ILE A 231 -18.52 2.45 7.13
C ILE A 231 -17.76 3.64 7.74
N TYR A 232 -17.24 3.49 8.96
CA TYR A 232 -16.44 4.53 9.62
C TYR A 232 -15.12 4.81 8.87
N VAL A 233 -14.39 3.78 8.43
CA VAL A 233 -13.15 3.97 7.65
C VAL A 233 -13.43 4.68 6.33
N LEU A 234 -14.46 4.27 5.60
CA LEU A 234 -14.87 4.89 4.34
C LEU A 234 -15.27 6.35 4.53
N ALA A 235 -16.05 6.65 5.58
CA ALA A 235 -16.44 8.01 5.90
C ALA A 235 -15.22 8.89 6.23
N LYS A 236 -14.31 8.41 7.09
CA LYS A 236 -13.04 9.09 7.41
C LYS A 236 -12.19 9.32 6.16
N HIS A 237 -12.11 8.32 5.28
CA HIS A 237 -11.39 8.45 4.02
C HIS A 237 -11.99 9.56 3.18
N LEU A 238 -13.29 9.55 2.90
CA LEU A 238 -13.94 10.58 2.08
C LEU A 238 -13.82 11.99 2.68
N VAL A 239 -13.97 12.12 4.00
CA VAL A 239 -13.83 13.39 4.72
C VAL A 239 -12.41 13.95 4.55
N ASN A 240 -11.39 13.12 4.75
CA ASN A 240 -9.99 13.55 4.76
C ASN A 240 -9.31 13.47 3.38
N PHE A 241 -9.94 12.87 2.37
CA PHE A 241 -9.37 12.67 1.05
C PHE A 241 -9.16 14.02 0.37
N ASN A 242 -7.89 14.36 0.11
CA ASN A 242 -7.47 15.64 -0.44
C ASN A 242 -6.43 15.50 -1.58
N THR A 243 -6.19 14.29 -2.12
CA THR A 243 -5.22 14.10 -3.22
C THR A 243 -5.63 14.80 -4.51
N ARG A 244 -6.93 15.09 -4.67
CA ARG A 244 -7.47 16.09 -5.61
C ARG A 244 -8.31 17.08 -4.82
N ALA A 245 -8.20 18.37 -5.13
CA ALA A 245 -9.03 19.40 -4.50
C ALA A 245 -10.51 19.14 -4.83
N MET A 246 -11.27 18.64 -3.85
CA MET A 246 -12.71 18.48 -3.94
C MET A 246 -13.39 19.56 -3.11
N SER A 247 -14.40 20.21 -3.68
CA SER A 247 -15.27 21.11 -2.92
C SER A 247 -16.07 20.32 -1.89
N LEU A 248 -16.54 21.00 -0.83
CA LEU A 248 -17.44 20.40 0.16
C LEU A 248 -18.67 19.78 -0.51
N GLU A 249 -19.27 20.48 -1.49
CA GLU A 249 -20.41 19.98 -2.25
C GLU A 249 -20.10 18.68 -3.01
N GLN A 250 -18.92 18.56 -3.63
CA GLN A 250 -18.50 17.33 -4.30
C GLN A 250 -18.32 16.17 -3.32
N LYS A 251 -17.74 16.43 -2.13
CA LYS A 251 -17.61 15.41 -1.08
C LYS A 251 -18.97 14.97 -0.57
N LEU A 252 -19.93 15.90 -0.41
CA LEU A 252 -21.29 15.61 0.02
C LEU A 252 -22.06 14.79 -1.04
N ARG A 253 -21.94 15.14 -2.34
CA ARG A 253 -22.53 14.32 -3.43
C ARG A 253 -21.98 12.89 -3.38
N ALA A 254 -20.66 12.73 -3.31
CA ALA A 254 -20.04 11.42 -3.23
C ALA A 254 -20.49 10.63 -1.99
N ALA A 255 -20.70 11.29 -0.85
CA ALA A 255 -21.20 10.66 0.36
C ALA A 255 -22.65 10.18 0.21
N ILE A 256 -23.51 10.96 -0.45
CA ILE A 256 -24.90 10.59 -0.77
C ILE A 256 -24.92 9.41 -1.73
N ASP A 257 -24.15 9.48 -2.82
CA ASP A 257 -24.07 8.42 -3.84
C ASP A 257 -23.60 7.07 -3.27
N MET A 258 -22.79 7.12 -2.19
CA MET A 258 -22.29 5.92 -1.49
C MET A 258 -23.13 5.56 -0.24
N GLU A 259 -24.21 6.29 0.03
CA GLU A 259 -25.07 6.14 1.21
C GLU A 259 -24.30 6.20 2.56
N LEU A 260 -23.18 6.93 2.58
CA LEU A 260 -22.33 7.10 3.75
C LEU A 260 -22.84 8.25 4.64
N CYS A 261 -23.95 8.04 5.34
CA CYS A 261 -24.49 9.01 6.30
C CYS A 261 -23.43 9.55 7.28
N PRO A 262 -22.53 8.71 7.85
CA PRO A 262 -21.47 9.22 8.72
C PRO A 262 -20.52 10.22 8.03
N ALA A 263 -20.26 10.08 6.73
CA ALA A 263 -19.46 11.07 6.02
C ALA A 263 -20.20 12.41 5.89
N ILE A 264 -21.50 12.38 5.62
CA ILE A 264 -22.36 13.57 5.54
C ILE A 264 -22.36 14.30 6.88
N GLU A 265 -22.57 13.58 7.99
CA GLU A 265 -22.60 14.15 9.33
C GLU A 265 -21.29 14.89 9.66
N GLU A 266 -20.15 14.22 9.48
CA GLU A 266 -18.83 14.79 9.82
C GLU A 266 -18.49 15.98 8.91
N LEU A 267 -18.77 15.91 7.61
CA LEU A 267 -18.53 17.01 6.66
C LEU A 267 -19.34 18.25 7.03
N VAL A 268 -20.62 18.07 7.30
CA VAL A 268 -21.54 19.17 7.59
C VAL A 268 -21.29 19.74 8.99
N TYR A 269 -20.97 18.89 9.97
CA TYR A 269 -20.54 19.31 11.30
C TYR A 269 -19.30 20.21 11.25
N ARG A 270 -18.25 19.80 10.51
CA ARG A 270 -17.04 20.62 10.35
C ARG A 270 -17.33 21.93 9.63
N ALA A 271 -18.17 21.88 8.59
CA ALA A 271 -18.60 23.06 7.86
C ALA A 271 -19.42 24.04 8.72
N ALA A 272 -20.11 23.55 9.76
CA ALA A 272 -20.79 24.42 10.72
C ALA A 272 -19.80 25.11 11.66
N GLN A 273 -18.75 24.39 12.08
CA GLN A 273 -17.71 24.89 12.99
C GLN A 273 -16.86 26.00 12.36
N ASP A 274 -16.47 25.84 11.10
CA ASP A 274 -15.62 26.79 10.36
C ASP A 274 -16.41 27.91 9.65
N GLY A 275 -17.74 27.86 9.72
CA GLY A 275 -18.64 28.85 9.11
C GLY A 275 -18.87 28.66 7.60
N VAL A 276 -18.25 27.66 6.96
CA VAL A 276 -18.42 27.35 5.52
C VAL A 276 -19.88 27.03 5.20
N TRP A 277 -20.57 26.32 6.09
CA TRP A 277 -21.99 26.00 5.92
C TRP A 277 -22.85 27.27 5.82
N SER A 278 -22.66 28.21 6.75
CA SER A 278 -23.41 29.47 6.75
C SER A 278 -23.12 30.31 5.50
N HIS A 279 -21.89 30.23 4.97
CA HIS A 279 -21.54 30.86 3.71
C HIS A 279 -22.25 30.21 2.51
N LEU A 280 -22.28 28.88 2.43
CA LEU A 280 -23.00 28.14 1.37
C LEU A 280 -24.49 28.51 1.33
N ILE A 281 -25.16 28.57 2.48
CA ILE A 281 -26.56 28.99 2.57
C ILE A 281 -26.75 30.42 2.05
N LYS A 282 -25.86 31.35 2.39
CA LYS A 282 -25.91 32.74 1.90
C LYS A 282 -25.73 32.84 0.37
N LEU A 283 -25.02 31.89 -0.24
CA LEU A 283 -24.86 31.79 -1.69
C LEU A 283 -26.06 31.12 -2.39
N GLY A 284 -27.10 30.74 -1.65
CA GLY A 284 -28.31 30.13 -2.20
C GLY A 284 -28.29 28.60 -2.26
N PHE A 285 -27.40 27.93 -1.53
CA PHE A 285 -27.46 26.48 -1.38
C PHE A 285 -28.75 26.06 -0.67
N GLU A 286 -29.49 25.12 -1.25
CA GLU A 286 -30.74 24.56 -0.69
C GLU A 286 -30.52 23.13 -0.18
N PRO A 287 -30.26 22.93 1.12
CA PRO A 287 -29.91 21.62 1.65
C PRO A 287 -31.00 20.57 1.51
N GLU A 288 -32.27 20.92 1.76
CA GLU A 288 -33.38 19.95 1.70
C GLU A 288 -33.56 19.39 0.29
N SER A 289 -33.41 20.24 -0.74
CA SER A 289 -33.42 19.86 -2.15
C SER A 289 -32.19 19.00 -2.52
N PHE A 290 -31.02 19.31 -1.96
CA PHE A 290 -29.76 18.62 -2.27
C PHE A 290 -29.64 17.23 -1.62
N PHE A 291 -29.97 17.12 -0.34
CA PHE A 291 -29.83 15.87 0.44
C PHE A 291 -31.09 15.00 0.39
N GLY A 292 -32.24 15.59 0.07
CA GLY A 292 -33.55 14.99 0.29
C GLY A 292 -34.07 15.24 1.72
N PRO A 293 -35.41 15.27 1.92
CA PRO A 293 -36.02 15.66 3.19
C PRO A 293 -35.61 14.80 4.39
N GLU A 294 -35.47 13.49 4.20
CA GLU A 294 -35.15 12.58 5.28
C GLU A 294 -33.72 12.76 5.79
N VAL A 295 -32.73 12.73 4.88
CA VAL A 295 -31.31 12.93 5.21
C VAL A 295 -31.11 14.33 5.79
N TYR A 296 -31.74 15.34 5.20
CA TYR A 296 -31.63 16.70 5.73
C TYR A 296 -32.09 16.81 7.19
N ARG A 297 -33.28 16.28 7.51
CA ARG A 297 -33.87 16.41 8.85
C ARG A 297 -33.22 15.49 9.88
N LYS A 298 -32.92 14.24 9.51
CA LYS A 298 -32.44 13.20 10.46
C LYS A 298 -30.92 13.20 10.63
N VAL A 299 -30.16 13.64 9.63
CA VAL A 299 -28.69 13.53 9.59
C VAL A 299 -28.04 14.91 9.62
N VAL A 300 -28.40 15.79 8.68
CA VAL A 300 -27.76 17.11 8.51
C VAL A 300 -28.11 18.08 9.64
N CYS A 301 -29.39 18.26 9.96
CA CYS A 301 -29.83 19.21 10.98
C CYS A 301 -29.18 18.95 12.36
N PRO A 302 -29.17 17.71 12.90
CA PRO A 302 -28.49 17.41 14.15
C PRO A 302 -26.98 17.70 14.12
N ALA A 303 -26.30 17.34 13.03
CA ALA A 303 -24.87 17.59 12.86
C ALA A 303 -24.54 19.09 12.85
N ILE A 304 -25.35 19.92 12.18
CA ILE A 304 -25.21 21.39 12.21
C ILE A 304 -25.38 21.95 13.62
N VAL A 305 -26.42 21.51 14.34
CA VAL A 305 -26.69 21.98 15.70
C VAL A 305 -25.52 21.64 16.61
N ALA A 306 -25.03 20.40 16.55
CA ALA A 306 -23.88 19.96 17.31
C ALA A 306 -22.60 20.74 16.94
N GLY A 307 -22.34 20.97 15.64
CA GLY A 307 -21.17 21.72 15.18
C GLY A 307 -21.14 23.17 15.67
N ARG A 308 -22.31 23.78 15.94
CA ARG A 308 -22.39 25.13 16.51
C ARG A 308 -22.19 25.18 18.03
N GLN A 309 -22.40 24.05 18.72
CA GLN A 309 -22.38 23.96 20.17
C GLN A 309 -21.07 23.38 20.71
N ASN A 310 -20.48 22.43 19.99
CA ASN A 310 -19.29 21.72 20.41
C ASN A 310 -18.01 22.53 20.18
N GLU A 311 -16.97 22.22 20.96
CA GLU A 311 -15.64 22.79 20.80
C GLU A 311 -15.03 22.45 19.43
N TYR A 312 -14.30 23.42 18.88
CA TYR A 312 -13.65 23.29 17.58
C TYR A 312 -12.63 22.14 17.58
N GLY A 313 -12.67 21.30 16.56
CA GLY A 313 -11.71 20.20 16.36
C GLY A 313 -12.10 18.87 17.01
N VAL A 314 -13.18 18.81 17.79
CA VAL A 314 -13.74 17.55 18.29
C VAL A 314 -14.47 16.84 17.15
N PRO A 315 -14.13 15.59 16.77
CA PRO A 315 -14.84 14.86 15.72
C PRO A 315 -16.29 14.59 16.16
N PHE A 316 -17.23 14.66 15.21
CA PHE A 316 -18.63 14.38 15.50
C PHE A 316 -18.85 12.88 15.73
N ILE A 317 -18.17 12.06 14.93
CA ILE A 317 -18.39 10.60 14.93
C ILE A 317 -17.30 9.93 15.75
N PRO A 318 -17.68 9.27 16.87
CA PRO A 318 -16.73 8.52 17.67
C PRO A 318 -16.21 7.32 16.89
N ARG A 319 -14.95 6.97 17.12
CA ARG A 319 -14.36 5.74 16.58
C ARG A 319 -15.10 4.54 17.19
N PRO A 320 -15.74 3.66 16.40
CA PRO A 320 -16.47 2.50 16.92
C PRO A 320 -15.49 1.37 17.24
N TYR A 321 -14.57 1.61 18.19
CA TYR A 321 -13.61 0.65 18.68
C TYR A 321 -13.84 0.43 20.18
N VAL A 322 -13.91 -0.85 20.56
CA VAL A 322 -13.95 -1.27 21.95
C VAL A 322 -12.73 -2.16 22.17
N GLN A 323 -11.89 -1.77 23.14
CA GLN A 323 -10.71 -2.55 23.51
C GLN A 323 -11.16 -3.92 24.03
N PRO A 324 -10.74 -5.04 23.40
CA PRO A 324 -11.09 -6.36 23.89
C PRO A 324 -10.47 -6.62 25.27
N ASN A 325 -11.24 -7.21 26.17
CA ASN A 325 -10.72 -7.72 27.44
C ASN A 325 -10.42 -9.22 27.29
N PHE A 326 -9.15 -9.55 27.01
CA PHE A 326 -8.74 -10.93 26.75
C PHE A 326 -8.78 -11.86 27.97
N PHE A 327 -9.06 -11.34 29.17
CA PHE A 327 -8.92 -12.09 30.43
C PHE A 327 -10.22 -12.17 31.25
N SER A 328 -11.31 -11.55 30.80
CA SER A 328 -12.57 -11.56 31.54
C SER A 328 -13.31 -12.89 31.43
N GLU A 329 -14.15 -13.18 32.43
CA GLU A 329 -15.08 -14.31 32.40
C GLU A 329 -16.09 -14.19 31.25
N GLU A 330 -16.51 -12.97 30.91
CA GLU A 330 -17.37 -12.71 29.76
C GLU A 330 -16.73 -13.17 28.46
N SER A 331 -15.46 -12.82 28.24
CA SER A 331 -14.72 -13.25 27.06
C SER A 331 -14.46 -14.76 27.03
N ALA A 332 -14.29 -15.38 28.21
CA ALA A 332 -14.16 -16.83 28.34
C ALA A 332 -15.45 -17.59 27.97
N ASN A 333 -16.60 -17.00 28.27
CA ASN A 333 -17.92 -17.59 28.03
C ASN A 333 -18.49 -17.27 26.63
N ASP A 334 -17.89 -16.34 25.88
CA ASP A 334 -18.29 -16.04 24.50
C ASP A 334 -17.87 -17.18 23.56
N LYS A 335 -18.86 -17.83 22.94
CA LYS A 335 -18.65 -18.94 22.00
C LYS A 335 -17.87 -18.53 20.74
N SER A 336 -17.87 -17.24 20.41
CA SER A 336 -17.12 -16.67 19.28
C SER A 336 -15.63 -16.53 19.60
N ASN A 337 -15.23 -16.73 20.86
CA ASN A 337 -13.83 -16.70 21.28
C ASN A 337 -13.24 -18.12 21.41
N ILE A 338 -11.92 -18.16 21.31
CA ILE A 338 -11.08 -19.33 21.59
C ILE A 338 -10.01 -18.94 22.60
N GLY A 339 -9.73 -19.84 23.53
CA GLY A 339 -8.66 -19.65 24.50
C GLY A 339 -7.29 -19.94 23.88
N VAL A 340 -6.45 -18.92 23.79
CA VAL A 340 -5.04 -19.00 23.38
C VAL A 340 -4.17 -19.03 24.64
N LEU A 341 -3.55 -20.17 24.93
CA LEU A 341 -2.65 -20.33 26.07
C LEU A 341 -1.24 -19.87 25.70
N PHE A 342 -0.77 -18.81 26.35
CA PHE A 342 0.59 -18.31 26.19
C PHE A 342 1.27 -18.20 27.56
N ARG A 343 2.34 -18.99 27.77
CA ARG A 343 3.05 -19.12 29.06
C ARG A 343 2.12 -19.38 30.25
N SER A 344 1.16 -20.29 30.06
CA SER A 344 0.12 -20.66 31.05
C SER A 344 -0.94 -19.59 31.33
N THR A 345 -0.91 -18.45 30.63
CA THR A 345 -1.96 -17.44 30.71
C THR A 345 -2.93 -17.61 29.55
N PRO A 346 -4.24 -17.78 29.79
CA PRO A 346 -5.24 -17.84 28.73
C PRO A 346 -5.59 -16.43 28.22
N PHE A 347 -5.62 -16.28 26.90
CA PHE A 347 -6.12 -15.11 26.18
C PHE A 347 -7.36 -15.52 25.39
N TYR A 348 -8.52 -14.94 25.67
CA TYR A 348 -9.75 -15.22 24.94
C TYR A 348 -9.87 -14.30 23.74
N VAL A 349 -9.58 -14.84 22.55
CA VAL A 349 -9.50 -14.09 21.28
C VAL A 349 -10.59 -14.59 20.34
N ASN A 350 -11.17 -13.71 19.52
CA ASN A 350 -12.15 -14.10 18.52
C ASN A 350 -11.58 -15.19 17.60
N ARG A 351 -12.30 -16.30 17.47
CA ARG A 351 -11.89 -17.48 16.71
C ARG A 351 -11.63 -17.14 15.24
N GLY A 352 -12.49 -16.30 14.65
CA GLY A 352 -12.35 -15.83 13.28
C GLY A 352 -11.01 -15.16 13.00
N ILE A 353 -10.46 -14.38 13.95
CA ILE A 353 -9.12 -13.78 13.83
C ILE A 353 -8.04 -14.86 13.73
N ILE A 354 -8.12 -15.90 14.55
CA ILE A 354 -7.14 -16.99 14.54
C ILE A 354 -7.26 -17.81 13.24
N GLU A 355 -8.48 -18.10 12.81
CA GLU A 355 -8.75 -18.92 11.63
C GLU A 355 -8.31 -18.26 10.34
N VAL A 356 -8.58 -16.96 10.15
CA VAL A 356 -8.18 -16.23 8.93
C VAL A 356 -6.67 -16.04 8.80
N ASN A 357 -5.95 -15.98 9.92
CA ASN A 357 -4.49 -15.83 9.92
C ASN A 357 -3.75 -17.19 9.91
N GLY A 358 -4.43 -18.27 10.30
CA GLY A 358 -3.92 -19.63 10.30
C GLY A 358 -3.77 -20.21 11.71
N SER A 359 -4.43 -21.35 11.96
CA SER A 359 -4.40 -22.03 13.26
C SER A 359 -3.50 -23.27 13.29
N SER A 360 -2.80 -23.58 12.19
CA SER A 360 -2.11 -24.87 11.98
C SER A 360 -0.91 -25.10 12.90
N LYS A 361 -0.23 -24.02 13.32
CA LYS A 361 0.96 -24.07 14.19
C LYS A 361 0.65 -24.14 15.68
N PHE A 362 -0.60 -23.94 16.07
CA PHE A 362 -0.99 -24.07 17.46
C PHE A 362 -1.21 -25.54 17.83
N ALA A 363 -0.65 -25.97 18.95
CA ALA A 363 -1.00 -27.27 19.52
C ALA A 363 -2.36 -27.18 20.21
N LYS A 364 -3.21 -28.20 20.05
CA LYS A 364 -4.51 -28.27 20.75
C LYS A 364 -4.35 -29.05 22.04
N ASN A 365 -4.81 -28.48 23.15
CA ASN A 365 -4.90 -29.19 24.42
C ASN A 365 -6.25 -29.92 24.57
N THR A 366 -6.35 -30.86 25.51
CA THR A 366 -7.57 -31.63 25.83
C THR A 366 -8.75 -30.75 26.24
N ASP A 367 -8.46 -29.58 26.81
CA ASP A 367 -9.46 -28.63 27.31
C ASP A 367 -9.98 -27.67 26.22
N GLY A 368 -9.61 -27.89 24.95
CA GLY A 368 -10.04 -27.09 23.80
C GLY A 368 -9.25 -25.79 23.58
N PHE A 369 -8.30 -25.47 24.47
CA PHE A 369 -7.36 -24.36 24.28
C PHE A 369 -6.36 -24.65 23.17
N ILE A 370 -5.94 -23.58 22.48
CA ILE A 370 -4.82 -23.62 21.54
C ILE A 370 -3.57 -23.05 22.22
N GLN A 371 -2.44 -23.75 22.11
CA GLN A 371 -1.20 -23.36 22.77
C GLN A 371 -0.30 -22.61 21.78
N ALA A 372 0.01 -21.36 22.12
CA ALA A 372 0.89 -20.50 21.36
C ALA A 372 2.36 -20.82 21.65
N LEU A 373 3.21 -20.72 20.63
CA LEU A 373 4.65 -20.90 20.76
C LEU A 373 5.29 -19.69 21.45
N PHE A 374 6.24 -19.97 22.35
CA PHE A 374 7.12 -18.96 22.94
C PHE A 374 8.56 -19.39 22.72
N THR A 375 9.19 -18.82 21.70
CA THR A 375 10.54 -19.18 21.28
C THR A 375 11.59 -18.33 21.99
N LYS A 376 12.82 -18.84 22.03
CA LYS A 376 13.98 -18.09 22.54
C LYS A 376 14.18 -16.77 21.79
N GLU A 377 13.89 -16.73 20.50
CA GLU A 377 13.99 -15.49 19.71
C GLU A 377 13.01 -14.43 20.21
N MET A 378 11.76 -14.82 20.50
CA MET A 378 10.77 -13.89 21.05
C MET A 378 11.21 -13.37 22.42
N GLU A 379 11.76 -14.24 23.27
CA GLU A 379 12.34 -13.86 24.56
C GLU A 379 13.48 -12.85 24.38
N GLU A 380 14.43 -13.11 23.48
CA GLU A 380 15.56 -12.21 23.20
C GLU A 380 15.10 -10.84 22.70
N GLN A 381 14.10 -10.77 21.81
CA GLN A 381 13.57 -9.47 21.34
C GLN A 381 12.82 -8.73 22.46
N CYS A 382 12.06 -9.43 23.30
CA CYS A 382 11.39 -8.82 24.45
C CYS A 382 12.39 -8.23 25.46
N VAL A 383 13.47 -8.96 25.76
CA VAL A 383 14.54 -8.50 26.66
C VAL A 383 15.25 -7.29 26.08
N LYS A 384 15.62 -7.31 24.78
CA LYS A 384 16.27 -6.18 24.11
C LYS A 384 15.44 -4.90 24.13
N ALA A 385 14.12 -5.03 23.99
CA ALA A 385 13.20 -3.89 24.01
C ALA A 385 12.74 -3.51 25.42
N ALA A 386 13.12 -4.27 26.46
CA ALA A 386 12.65 -4.14 27.84
C ALA A 386 11.12 -4.20 27.96
N VAL A 387 10.48 -5.18 27.30
CA VAL A 387 9.02 -5.33 27.23
C VAL A 387 8.55 -6.69 27.75
N VAL A 388 7.31 -6.75 28.26
CA VAL A 388 6.73 -7.99 28.76
C VAL A 388 6.10 -8.78 27.61
N PRO A 389 6.42 -10.07 27.40
CA PRO A 389 5.86 -10.85 26.29
C PRO A 389 4.33 -10.86 26.22
N GLY A 390 3.65 -10.88 27.36
CA GLY A 390 2.18 -10.83 27.42
C GLY A 390 1.61 -9.51 26.88
N GLU A 391 2.25 -8.37 27.13
CA GLU A 391 1.83 -7.05 26.63
C GLU A 391 2.00 -6.94 25.10
N VAL A 392 3.01 -7.62 24.56
CA VAL A 392 3.20 -7.77 23.11
C VAL A 392 1.99 -8.49 22.50
N LEU A 393 1.54 -9.60 23.11
CA LEU A 393 0.35 -10.32 22.63
C LEU A 393 -0.94 -9.51 22.77
N VAL A 394 -1.12 -8.78 23.89
CA VAL A 394 -2.26 -7.87 24.05
C VAL A 394 -2.29 -6.86 22.90
N SER A 395 -1.15 -6.23 22.60
CA SER A 395 -1.05 -5.23 21.53
C SER A 395 -1.27 -5.85 20.15
N LEU A 396 -0.67 -7.01 19.90
CA LEU A 396 -0.84 -7.75 18.65
C LEU A 396 -2.30 -8.11 18.41
N PHE A 397 -2.95 -8.81 19.36
CA PHE A 397 -4.35 -9.20 19.21
C PHE A 397 -5.27 -7.99 19.11
N SER A 398 -5.06 -6.94 19.90
CA SER A 398 -5.84 -5.70 19.79
C SER A 398 -5.76 -5.09 18.39
N SER A 399 -4.58 -5.12 17.76
CA SER A 399 -4.38 -4.59 16.40
C SER A 399 -5.08 -5.40 15.31
N LEU A 400 -5.52 -6.63 15.61
CA LEU A 400 -6.23 -7.50 14.67
C LEU A 400 -7.75 -7.36 14.76
N TYR A 401 -8.27 -6.73 15.81
CA TYR A 401 -9.69 -6.40 15.90
C TYR A 401 -10.03 -5.23 14.97
N PRO A 402 -11.30 -5.11 14.52
CA PRO A 402 -11.73 -4.02 13.65
C PRO A 402 -11.42 -2.67 14.28
N LEU A 403 -10.72 -1.80 13.54
CA LEU A 403 -10.24 -0.51 14.04
C LEU A 403 -9.31 -0.61 15.27
N GLY A 404 -8.58 -1.72 15.42
CA GLY A 404 -7.54 -1.88 16.42
C GLY A 404 -6.48 -0.78 16.38
N PRO A 405 -5.80 -0.49 17.50
CA PRO A 405 -4.68 0.43 17.52
C PRO A 405 -3.47 -0.18 16.78
N ALA A 406 -2.59 0.70 16.28
CA ALA A 406 -1.30 0.27 15.76
C ALA A 406 -0.43 -0.30 16.90
N ILE A 407 0.42 -1.28 16.58
CA ILE A 407 1.34 -1.86 17.56
C ILE A 407 2.46 -0.84 17.85
N PRO A 408 2.78 -0.58 19.14
CA PRO A 408 3.93 0.24 19.50
C PRO A 408 5.24 -0.27 18.88
N ILE A 409 6.10 0.63 18.43
CA ILE A 409 7.33 0.28 17.69
C ILE A 409 8.23 -0.68 18.48
N ASN A 410 8.38 -0.47 19.78
CA ASN A 410 9.18 -1.33 20.66
C ASN A 410 8.63 -2.76 20.75
N PHE A 411 7.36 -2.99 20.40
CA PHE A 411 6.76 -4.33 20.37
C PHE A 411 6.85 -4.99 19.00
N LEU A 412 7.11 -4.25 17.91
CA LEU A 412 7.04 -4.76 16.54
C LEU A 412 7.96 -5.96 16.30
N ARG A 413 9.23 -5.92 16.73
CA ARG A 413 10.16 -7.04 16.52
C ARG A 413 9.68 -8.33 17.19
N ALA A 414 9.22 -8.25 18.43
CA ALA A 414 8.69 -9.41 19.15
C ALA A 414 7.37 -9.92 18.53
N ALA A 415 6.51 -9.01 18.08
CA ALA A 415 5.27 -9.36 17.38
C ALA A 415 5.54 -10.02 16.00
N ILE A 416 6.55 -9.56 15.26
CA ILE A 416 7.00 -10.17 14.00
C ILE A 416 7.51 -11.59 14.24
N VAL A 417 8.29 -11.83 15.30
CA VAL A 417 8.74 -13.19 15.67
C VAL A 417 7.53 -14.08 15.97
N PHE A 418 6.56 -13.59 16.75
CA PHE A 418 5.34 -14.35 17.02
C PHE A 418 4.59 -14.72 15.74
N CYS A 419 4.41 -13.76 14.83
CA CYS A 419 3.73 -14.01 13.55
C CYS A 419 4.51 -15.00 12.68
N HIS A 420 5.84 -14.89 12.63
CA HIS A 420 6.72 -15.82 11.92
C HIS A 420 6.59 -17.25 12.47
N ASP A 421 6.61 -17.42 13.79
CA ASP A 421 6.54 -18.74 14.43
C ASP A 421 5.18 -19.44 14.20
N HIS A 422 4.14 -18.69 13.86
CA HIS A 422 2.79 -19.19 13.59
C HIS A 422 2.39 -19.16 12.10
N ASP A 423 3.34 -18.88 11.19
CA ASP A 423 3.10 -18.72 9.74
C ASP A 423 2.04 -17.65 9.38
N TRP A 424 1.91 -16.61 10.20
CA TRP A 424 0.98 -15.49 9.96
C TRP A 424 1.59 -14.47 8.99
N HIS A 425 1.85 -14.90 7.76
CA HIS A 425 2.60 -14.15 6.75
C HIS A 425 2.01 -12.75 6.46
N HIS A 426 0.68 -12.63 6.37
CA HIS A 426 0.01 -11.35 6.11
C HIS A 426 0.28 -10.32 7.22
N VAL A 427 0.12 -10.73 8.48
CA VAL A 427 0.38 -9.88 9.63
C VAL A 427 1.87 -9.56 9.72
N GLN A 428 2.73 -10.56 9.49
CA GLN A 428 4.19 -10.39 9.47
C GLN A 428 4.62 -9.31 8.46
N SER A 429 4.13 -9.38 7.22
CA SER A 429 4.44 -8.41 6.17
C SER A 429 3.90 -7.01 6.49
N ARG A 430 2.72 -6.89 7.11
CA ARG A 430 2.21 -5.59 7.58
C ARG A 430 3.11 -4.98 8.66
N LEU A 431 3.48 -5.76 9.67
CA LEU A 431 4.33 -5.29 10.77
C LEU A 431 5.76 -4.97 10.30
N GLU A 432 6.26 -5.70 9.31
CA GLU A 432 7.51 -5.40 8.62
C GLU A 432 7.48 -3.99 8.00
N GLN A 433 6.40 -3.61 7.31
CA GLN A 433 6.24 -2.28 6.74
C GLN A 433 6.16 -1.18 7.81
N ASP A 434 5.47 -1.43 8.92
CA ASP A 434 5.40 -0.51 10.06
C ASP A 434 6.79 -0.27 10.66
N LEU A 435 7.57 -1.34 10.82
CA LEU A 435 8.94 -1.26 11.36
C LEU A 435 9.88 -0.48 10.41
N LEU A 436 9.65 -0.57 9.10
CA LEU A 436 10.46 0.11 8.09
C LEU A 436 10.27 1.62 8.04
N GLN A 437 9.18 2.15 8.59
CA GLN A 437 8.93 3.60 8.66
C GLN A 437 9.99 4.33 9.51
N GLN A 438 10.67 3.62 10.42
CA GLN A 438 11.73 4.20 11.24
C GLN A 438 13.10 3.73 10.75
N PRO A 439 13.93 4.63 10.19
CA PRO A 439 15.30 4.28 9.83
C PRO A 439 16.13 4.02 11.10
N PRO A 440 17.13 3.12 11.04
CA PRO A 440 18.01 2.89 12.17
C PRO A 440 18.86 4.14 12.42
N GLU A 441 18.94 4.53 13.70
CA GLU A 441 19.66 5.73 14.13
C GLU A 441 21.13 5.47 14.45
N THR A 442 21.50 4.19 14.66
CA THR A 442 22.86 3.78 14.99
C THR A 442 23.34 2.68 14.07
N ARG A 443 24.66 2.55 13.98
CA ARG A 443 25.36 1.50 13.23
C ARG A 443 25.01 0.11 13.74
N GLU A 444 24.92 -0.06 15.06
CA GLU A 444 24.52 -1.30 15.71
C GLU A 444 23.07 -1.65 15.37
N ALA A 445 22.16 -0.68 15.44
CA ALA A 445 20.76 -0.87 15.07
C ALA A 445 20.62 -1.28 13.60
N TYR A 446 21.38 -0.66 12.69
CA TYR A 446 21.40 -1.00 11.27
C TYR A 446 21.88 -2.43 11.02
N ARG A 447 23.00 -2.83 11.64
CA ARG A 447 23.52 -4.22 11.55
C ARG A 447 22.51 -5.23 12.10
N ASP A 448 21.99 -4.97 13.30
CA ASP A 448 21.04 -5.87 13.97
C ASP A 448 19.72 -5.97 13.19
N GLN A 449 19.33 -4.90 12.49
CA GLN A 449 18.18 -4.88 11.59
C GLN A 449 18.37 -5.84 10.39
N ILE A 450 19.55 -5.86 9.78
CA ILE A 450 19.87 -6.76 8.67
C ILE A 450 19.88 -8.21 9.16
N ILE A 451 20.55 -8.49 10.28
CA ILE A 451 20.60 -9.84 10.86
C ILE A 451 19.19 -10.35 11.20
N PHE A 452 18.35 -9.48 11.77
CA PHE A 452 16.96 -9.82 12.07
C PHE A 452 16.17 -10.15 10.79
N ALA A 453 16.35 -9.36 9.73
CA ALA A 453 15.70 -9.59 8.45
C ALA A 453 16.14 -10.91 7.79
N GLU A 454 17.44 -11.23 7.81
CA GLU A 454 17.94 -12.51 7.29
C GLU A 454 17.38 -13.70 8.08
N LYS A 455 17.39 -13.60 9.42
CA LYS A 455 16.97 -14.69 10.30
C LYS A 455 15.49 -15.05 10.13
N LEU A 456 14.62 -14.04 9.95
CA LEU A 456 13.17 -14.22 9.80
C LEU A 456 12.70 -14.16 8.34
N LYS A 457 13.64 -14.15 7.38
CA LYS A 457 13.38 -14.08 5.93
C LYS A 457 12.46 -12.92 5.52
N LEU A 458 12.67 -11.74 6.13
CA LEU A 458 11.93 -10.52 5.87
C LEU A 458 12.48 -9.82 4.62
N ALA A 459 11.97 -10.22 3.45
CA ALA A 459 12.51 -9.81 2.16
C ALA A 459 12.48 -8.28 1.94
N ASN A 460 11.37 -7.61 2.29
CA ASN A 460 11.28 -6.15 2.13
C ASN A 460 12.25 -5.45 3.05
N MET A 461 12.36 -5.90 4.30
CA MET A 461 13.25 -5.33 5.29
C MET A 461 14.70 -5.47 4.90
N LEU A 462 15.08 -6.63 4.34
CA LEU A 462 16.41 -6.88 3.83
C LEU A 462 16.72 -5.96 2.63
N THR A 463 15.85 -5.93 1.62
CA THR A 463 16.00 -5.08 0.43
C THR A 463 16.14 -3.60 0.80
N VAL A 464 15.27 -3.10 1.69
CA VAL A 464 15.31 -1.71 2.14
C VAL A 464 16.56 -1.41 2.94
N SER A 465 16.99 -2.33 3.81
CA SER A 465 18.21 -2.14 4.60
C SER A 465 19.44 -2.10 3.69
N ILE A 466 19.55 -3.01 2.72
CA ILE A 466 20.64 -3.02 1.71
C ILE A 466 20.67 -1.69 0.95
N GLN A 467 19.51 -1.19 0.50
CA GLN A 467 19.43 0.08 -0.22
C GLN A 467 19.81 1.29 0.62
N ARG A 468 19.50 1.29 1.93
CA ARG A 468 19.92 2.37 2.82
C ARG A 468 21.44 2.52 2.88
N ALA A 469 22.23 1.49 2.56
CA ALA A 469 23.68 1.58 2.42
C ALA A 469 24.14 2.60 1.37
N GLU A 470 23.29 2.94 0.40
CA GLU A 470 23.58 3.92 -0.63
C GLU A 470 23.16 5.35 -0.25
N GLY A 471 22.22 5.47 0.69
CA GLY A 471 21.64 6.75 1.11
C GLY A 471 21.79 6.99 2.61
N SER A 472 20.66 6.92 3.33
CA SER A 472 20.55 7.33 4.73
C SER A 472 21.49 6.62 5.69
N CYS A 473 21.90 5.38 5.39
CA CYS A 473 22.79 4.56 6.22
C CYS A 473 24.16 4.34 5.57
N ASN A 474 24.55 5.15 4.57
CA ASN A 474 25.84 5.02 3.90
C ASN A 474 27.03 5.12 4.87
N LYS A 475 26.96 6.06 5.81
CA LYS A 475 27.98 6.19 6.88
C LYS A 475 28.09 4.90 7.70
N PHE A 476 26.96 4.34 8.13
CA PHE A 476 26.93 3.11 8.92
C PHE A 476 27.46 1.90 8.13
N ALA A 477 27.07 1.77 6.86
CA ALA A 477 27.58 0.72 5.98
C ALA A 477 29.12 0.80 5.84
N ASN A 478 29.65 1.99 5.59
CA ASN A 478 31.11 2.21 5.50
C ASN A 478 31.84 1.89 6.81
N GLU A 479 31.26 2.21 7.97
CA GLU A 479 31.81 1.87 9.28
C GLU A 479 31.80 0.35 9.54
N LEU A 480 30.72 -0.35 9.15
CA LEU A 480 30.65 -1.81 9.24
C LEU A 480 31.70 -2.50 8.37
N ILE A 481 31.97 -1.97 7.17
CA ILE A 481 33.05 -2.44 6.28
C ILE A 481 34.40 -2.23 6.96
N LYS A 482 34.67 -1.02 7.45
CA LYS A 482 35.95 -0.66 8.08
C LYS A 482 36.26 -1.51 9.31
N ASN A 483 35.25 -1.84 10.11
CA ASN A 483 35.40 -2.61 11.34
C ASN A 483 35.27 -4.14 11.14
N ASN A 484 35.14 -4.61 9.88
CA ASN A 484 34.94 -6.02 9.52
C ASN A 484 33.72 -6.68 10.21
N GLU A 485 32.69 -5.90 10.53
CA GLU A 485 31.46 -6.39 11.19
C GLU A 485 30.44 -6.94 10.20
N LEU A 486 30.59 -6.68 8.90
CA LEU A 486 29.82 -7.37 7.86
C LEU A 486 30.08 -8.89 7.83
N SER A 487 31.10 -9.37 8.55
CA SER A 487 31.36 -10.80 8.77
C SER A 487 30.20 -11.53 9.47
N MET A 488 29.37 -10.80 10.22
CA MET A 488 28.18 -11.32 10.93
C MET A 488 26.96 -11.48 10.02
N ILE A 489 27.01 -10.97 8.79
CA ILE A 489 25.94 -10.99 7.79
C ILE A 489 26.30 -12.02 6.71
N SER A 490 25.29 -12.63 6.09
CA SER A 490 25.51 -13.61 5.01
C SER A 490 26.35 -13.04 3.86
N SER A 491 27.07 -13.92 3.14
CA SER A 491 27.89 -13.50 2.01
C SER A 491 27.08 -12.83 0.91
N SER A 492 25.91 -13.38 0.57
CA SER A 492 25.02 -12.82 -0.45
C SER A 492 24.58 -11.40 -0.11
N THR A 493 24.17 -11.15 1.12
CA THR A 493 23.75 -9.81 1.55
C THR A 493 24.93 -8.85 1.61
N ARG A 494 26.10 -9.33 2.02
CA ARG A 494 27.33 -8.53 2.02
C ARG A 494 27.69 -8.06 0.62
N ASP A 495 27.64 -8.95 -0.37
CA ASP A 495 27.96 -8.61 -1.77
C ASP A 495 26.99 -7.54 -2.30
N LEU A 496 25.70 -7.65 -1.96
CA LEU A 496 24.70 -6.64 -2.30
C LEU A 496 24.98 -5.28 -1.61
N ILE A 497 25.35 -5.27 -0.33
CA ILE A 497 25.71 -4.03 0.37
C ILE A 497 26.95 -3.38 -0.28
N MET A 498 27.97 -4.19 -0.61
CA MET A 498 29.18 -3.72 -1.28
C MET A 498 28.88 -3.15 -2.67
N ASP A 499 27.99 -3.78 -3.44
CA ASP A 499 27.49 -3.22 -4.69
C ASP A 499 26.82 -1.87 -4.46
N ARG A 500 25.90 -1.78 -3.49
CA ARG A 500 25.17 -0.51 -3.21
C ARG A 500 26.08 0.64 -2.82
N VAL A 501 27.11 0.40 -2.03
CA VAL A 501 28.11 1.41 -1.66
C VAL A 501 28.91 1.90 -2.88
N CYS A 502 29.07 1.08 -3.92
CA CYS A 502 29.89 1.38 -5.10
C CYS A 502 29.09 1.81 -6.35
N SER A 503 27.79 1.51 -6.42
CA SER A 503 27.00 1.57 -7.67
C SER A 503 26.56 2.99 -8.09
N GLY A 504 26.58 3.98 -7.19
CA GLY A 504 26.31 5.39 -7.49
C GLY A 504 24.90 5.67 -8.05
N TRP A 505 23.90 4.88 -7.70
CA TRP A 505 22.47 5.08 -7.95
C TRP A 505 21.88 6.25 -7.16
N GLY A 506 22.16 6.32 -5.86
CA GLY A 506 21.98 7.50 -5.05
C GLY A 506 23.33 8.17 -4.88
N LEU A 507 23.46 9.44 -5.25
CA LEU A 507 24.40 10.45 -4.70
C LEU A 507 24.64 11.56 -5.74
N GLU A 508 23.87 12.64 -5.62
CA GLU A 508 24.47 13.97 -5.65
C GLU A 508 24.22 14.60 -4.28
N PRO A 509 25.25 14.79 -3.44
CA PRO A 509 25.09 15.27 -2.05
C PRO A 509 24.47 16.66 -1.90
N LYS A 510 24.37 17.44 -2.99
CA LYS A 510 23.95 18.85 -2.96
C LYS A 510 22.43 19.04 -3.04
N HIS A 511 21.68 18.01 -3.40
CA HIS A 511 20.22 18.07 -3.50
C HIS A 511 19.69 16.84 -2.77
N VAL A 512 18.84 17.03 -1.76
CA VAL A 512 18.15 15.94 -1.06
C VAL A 512 17.40 15.13 -2.10
N ASN A 513 18.02 14.05 -2.55
CA ASN A 513 17.59 13.32 -3.73
C ASN A 513 16.27 12.61 -3.41
N ARG A 514 15.24 12.70 -4.26
CA ARG A 514 14.01 11.88 -4.12
C ARG A 514 14.33 10.38 -4.05
N LEU A 515 15.46 9.98 -4.65
CA LEU A 515 16.02 8.63 -4.53
C LEU A 515 16.39 8.24 -3.10
N ALA A 516 16.69 9.21 -2.22
CA ALA A 516 16.92 9.00 -0.79
C ALA A 516 15.63 9.03 0.04
N THR A 517 14.61 9.81 -0.38
CA THR A 517 13.30 9.87 0.32
C THR A 517 12.40 8.70 -0.05
N ARG A 518 12.67 8.00 -1.17
CA ARG A 518 11.92 6.82 -1.66
C ARG A 518 10.46 7.14 -2.02
N GLU A 519 10.14 8.41 -2.18
CA GLU A 519 8.81 8.88 -2.53
C GLU A 519 8.59 8.76 -4.04
N PRO A 520 7.57 8.02 -4.49
CA PRO A 520 7.25 7.89 -5.90
C PRO A 520 6.89 9.23 -6.54
N THR A 521 7.38 9.44 -7.76
CA THR A 521 7.03 10.59 -8.59
C THR A 521 5.59 10.45 -9.11
N SER A 522 4.84 11.56 -9.14
CA SER A 522 3.57 11.64 -9.87
C SER A 522 3.77 11.92 -11.36
N PHE A 523 4.97 12.31 -11.77
CA PHE A 523 5.31 12.70 -13.14
C PHE A 523 5.58 11.47 -14.03
N ARG A 524 4.51 10.88 -14.56
CA ARG A 524 4.57 9.72 -15.46
C ARG A 524 4.79 10.06 -16.93
N GLU A 525 4.56 11.31 -17.31
CA GLU A 525 4.92 11.84 -18.63
C GLU A 525 6.38 12.32 -18.59
N ARG A 526 7.22 11.72 -19.43
CA ARG A 526 8.65 11.99 -19.52
C ARG A 526 9.04 12.37 -20.94
N GLN A 527 10.20 12.98 -21.09
CA GLN A 527 10.88 13.19 -22.37
C GLN A 527 12.31 12.66 -22.29
N ILE A 528 12.79 12.01 -23.35
CA ILE A 528 14.18 11.50 -23.42
C ILE A 528 14.85 11.91 -24.74
N GLY A 529 16.11 12.32 -24.63
CA GLY A 529 17.04 12.56 -25.73
C GLY A 529 18.26 11.64 -25.66
N LEU A 530 19.32 12.00 -26.39
CA LEU A 530 20.61 11.29 -26.36
C LEU A 530 21.52 11.72 -25.20
N ILE A 531 21.24 12.87 -24.58
CA ILE A 531 22.09 13.49 -23.55
C ILE A 531 21.31 13.74 -22.25
N ARG A 532 20.03 14.09 -22.36
CA ARG A 532 19.17 14.47 -21.23
C ARG A 532 17.75 13.95 -21.41
N GLY A 533 17.04 13.83 -20.31
CA GLY A 533 15.62 13.52 -20.22
C GLY A 533 15.07 14.03 -18.88
N GLY A 534 13.80 13.75 -18.61
CA GLY A 534 13.14 14.16 -17.38
C GLY A 534 11.62 14.27 -17.52
N PRO A 535 10.93 14.82 -16.51
CA PRO A 535 9.51 15.14 -16.58
C PRO A 535 9.20 16.02 -17.81
N ARG A 536 8.06 15.79 -18.45
CA ARG A 536 7.54 16.70 -19.47
C ARG A 536 7.13 18.00 -18.77
N ALA A 537 7.90 19.07 -18.97
CA ALA A 537 7.70 20.34 -18.28
C ALA A 537 6.26 20.87 -18.48
N PHE A 538 5.52 21.06 -17.39
CA PHE A 538 4.50 22.10 -17.32
C PHE A 538 5.24 23.40 -16.97
N GLU A 539 5.11 24.44 -17.79
CA GLU A 539 5.80 25.74 -17.64
C GLU A 539 5.56 26.46 -16.29
N ASP A 540 4.68 25.94 -15.42
CA ASP A 540 4.47 26.43 -14.05
C ASP A 540 5.49 25.91 -13.02
N GLU A 541 6.55 25.20 -13.42
CA GLU A 541 7.63 24.79 -12.49
C GLU A 541 8.45 25.96 -11.93
N ARG A 542 8.33 27.19 -12.44
CA ARG A 542 8.81 28.38 -11.69
C ARG A 542 7.93 28.76 -10.50
N LYS A 543 6.72 28.19 -10.38
CA LYS A 543 5.79 28.39 -9.25
C LYS A 543 5.54 27.11 -8.46
N ALA A 544 5.83 25.96 -9.03
CA ALA A 544 5.84 24.65 -8.38
C ALA A 544 7.27 24.14 -8.14
N ALA A 545 8.21 25.06 -7.88
CA ALA A 545 9.40 24.75 -7.13
C ALA A 545 8.95 24.04 -5.84
N THR A 546 9.00 22.71 -5.85
CA THR A 546 8.93 21.91 -4.63
C THR A 546 9.92 22.53 -3.65
N LEU A 547 9.55 22.56 -2.36
CA LEU A 547 10.28 23.11 -1.19
C LEU A 547 11.82 23.00 -1.16
N ALA A 548 12.43 22.25 -2.07
CA ALA A 548 13.86 22.11 -2.30
C ALA A 548 14.56 23.26 -3.05
N GLU A 549 13.84 24.15 -3.77
CA GLU A 549 14.46 25.32 -4.43
C GLU A 549 14.23 26.66 -3.71
N MET A 550 13.50 26.66 -2.59
CA MET A 550 13.48 27.85 -1.74
C MET A 550 14.85 27.99 -1.07
N VAL A 551 15.60 29.01 -1.49
CA VAL A 551 16.78 29.51 -0.77
C VAL A 551 16.31 29.89 0.64
N SER A 552 16.41 28.94 1.58
CA SER A 552 15.96 29.05 2.97
C SER A 552 16.50 30.32 3.63
N ASP A 553 17.70 30.74 3.26
CA ASP A 553 18.36 31.93 3.79
C ASP A 553 17.61 33.25 3.45
N TYR A 554 16.83 33.28 2.36
CA TYR A 554 16.15 34.50 1.91
C TYR A 554 14.84 34.79 2.66
N TYR A 555 14.16 33.75 3.16
CA TYR A 555 12.88 33.89 3.89
C TYR A 555 12.99 33.59 5.38
N PHE A 556 13.92 32.73 5.80
CA PHE A 556 14.07 32.30 7.19
C PHE A 556 15.39 32.74 7.83
N GLY A 557 16.27 33.41 7.07
CA GLY A 557 17.62 33.75 7.50
C GLY A 557 18.53 32.52 7.52
N PRO A 558 19.87 32.72 7.55
CA PRO A 558 20.81 31.62 7.65
C PRO A 558 20.62 30.85 8.96
N VAL A 559 20.79 29.53 8.91
CA VAL A 559 20.74 28.61 10.06
C VAL A 559 21.94 28.86 10.97
N GLY A 560 21.90 29.97 11.69
CA GLY A 560 22.74 30.24 12.86
C GLY A 560 21.98 29.86 14.12
N GLU A 561 22.41 28.77 14.74
CA GLU A 561 22.19 28.40 16.15
C GLU A 561 20.83 28.79 16.75
N ILE A 562 19.81 27.94 16.54
CA ILE A 562 18.73 27.82 17.52
C ILE A 562 19.32 27.09 18.74
N CYS A 563 20.01 27.85 19.58
CA CYS A 563 20.26 27.46 20.96
C CYS A 563 18.89 27.41 21.66
N VAL A 564 18.35 26.20 21.82
CA VAL A 564 17.25 25.97 22.75
C VAL A 564 17.81 26.18 24.16
N VAL A 565 17.62 27.38 24.69
CA VAL A 565 17.88 27.65 26.10
C VAL A 565 16.76 27.00 26.88
N ASN A 566 17.09 25.94 27.64
CA ASN A 566 16.19 25.30 28.58
C ASN A 566 15.56 26.34 29.52
N LYS A 567 14.24 26.29 29.68
CA LYS A 567 13.53 26.74 30.88
C LYS A 567 12.54 25.69 31.32
#